data_AF-K1Z209-F1
#
_entry.id   AF-K1Z209-F1
#
_cell.length_a   1.000
_cell.length_b   1.000
_cell.length_c   1.000
_cell.angle_alpha   90.00
_cell.angle_beta   90.00
_cell.angle_gamma   90.00
#
_symmetry.space_group_name_H-M   'P 1'
#
loop_
_entity.id
_entity.type
_entity.pdbx_description
1 polymer ?
#
loop_
_entity_poly.entity_id
_entity_poly.type
_entity_poly.pdbx_seq_one_letter_code
_entity_poly.pdbx_strand_id
1 'polypeptide(L)' 'MNGLCGAPVMATDLRASSSLVIAGLAASGRTEISRIYHLERGYENLVEKLSGLGAKVWKEQEE' A
#
# COMPACT_ATOMS: atom_id res chain seq x y z
N MET A 1 10.34 21.29 -3.67
CA MET A 1 10.31 19.84 -3.98
C MET A 1 8.85 19.44 -4.03
N ASN A 2 8.32 19.10 -5.21
CA ASN A 2 6.94 18.61 -5.35
C ASN A 2 7.01 17.11 -5.63
N GLY A 3 6.74 16.30 -4.61
CA GLY A 3 6.68 14.84 -4.68
C GLY A 3 5.97 14.31 -3.44
N LEU A 4 5.38 13.10 -3.53
CA LEU A 4 4.79 12.46 -2.36
C LEU A 4 5.90 12.02 -1.40
N CYS A 5 5.67 12.20 -0.10
CA CYS A 5 6.53 11.69 0.96
C CYS A 5 5.85 10.49 1.61
N GLY A 6 6.62 9.43 1.86
CA GLY A 6 6.14 8.27 2.58
C GLY A 6 5.72 8.65 4.01
N ALA A 7 4.60 8.09 4.45
CA ALA A 7 4.01 8.38 5.75
C ALA A 7 3.19 7.18 6.27
N PRO A 8 2.94 7.08 7.58
CA PRO A 8 1.93 6.20 8.12
C PRO A 8 0.54 6.71 7.72
N VAL A 9 -0.26 5.85 7.10
CA VAL A 9 -1.62 6.15 6.63
C VAL A 9 -2.56 4.99 6.96
N MET A 10 -3.87 5.23 6.84
CA MET A 10 -4.91 4.26 7.18
C MET A 10 -5.84 4.05 5.99
N ALA A 11 -6.05 2.78 5.64
CA ALA A 11 -7.05 2.36 4.67
C ALA A 11 -8.48 2.54 5.23
N THR A 12 -9.34 3.24 4.49
CA THR A 12 -10.74 3.52 4.89
C THR A 12 -11.78 2.76 4.08
N ASP A 13 -11.44 2.34 2.87
CA ASP A 13 -12.33 1.65 1.94
C ASP A 13 -11.53 0.92 0.86
N LEU A 14 -12.18 0.03 0.11
CA LEU A 14 -11.51 -0.80 -0.89
C LEU A 14 -10.68 -0.01 -1.92
N ARG A 15 -11.23 1.07 -2.50
CA ARG A 15 -10.60 1.78 -3.62
C ARG A 15 -9.59 2.83 -3.15
N ALA A 16 -9.84 3.50 -2.03
CA ALA A 16 -8.85 4.37 -1.43
C ALA A 16 -7.63 3.56 -0.95
N SER A 17 -7.83 2.36 -0.41
CA SER A 17 -6.73 1.49 0.03
C SER A 17 -5.74 1.19 -1.10
N SER A 18 -6.24 0.79 -2.28
CA SER A 18 -5.38 0.50 -3.43
C SER A 18 -4.70 1.75 -3.97
N SER A 19 -5.40 2.89 -3.94
CA SER A 19 -4.83 4.19 -4.30
C SER A 19 -3.66 4.57 -3.38
N LEU A 20 -3.76 4.29 -2.07
CA LEU A 20 -2.67 4.52 -1.11
C LEU A 20 -1.45 3.63 -1.39
N VAL A 21 -1.65 2.39 -1.84
CA VAL A 21 -0.54 1.51 -2.25
C VAL A 21 0.23 2.12 -3.42
N ILE A 22 -0.48 2.56 -4.47
CA ILE A 22 0.13 3.20 -5.64
C ILE A 22 0.81 4.52 -5.25
N ALA A 23 0.17 5.32 -4.40
CA ALA A 23 0.75 6.56 -3.89
C ALA A 23 2.04 6.30 -3.09
N GLY A 24 2.07 5.23 -2.28
CA GLY A 24 3.26 4.83 -1.54
C GLY A 24 4.40 4.34 -2.44
N LEU A 25 4.10 3.63 -3.53
CA LEU A 25 5.11 3.22 -4.51
C LEU A 25 5.71 4.41 -5.28
N ALA A 26 4.95 5.49 -5.46
CA ALA A 26 5.43 6.73 -6.08
C ALA A 26 6.11 7.70 -5.09
N ALA A 27 5.98 7.47 -3.79
CA ALA A 27 6.48 8.36 -2.76
C ALA A 27 7.98 8.15 -2.48
N SER A 28 8.64 9.22 -2.04
CA SER A 28 9.99 9.14 -1.47
C SER A 28 9.92 8.68 -0.02
N GLY A 29 10.71 7.67 0.35
CA GLY A 29 10.74 7.11 1.72
C GLY A 29 9.88 5.85 1.87
N ARG A 30 9.33 5.64 3.06
CA ARG A 30 8.51 4.47 3.41
C ARG A 30 7.07 4.91 3.70
N THR A 31 6.11 4.24 3.06
CA THR A 31 4.68 4.37 3.39
C THR A 31 4.24 3.12 4.12
N GLU A 32 3.57 3.30 5.27
CA GLU A 32 3.00 2.21 6.06
C GLU A 32 1.49 2.35 6.01
N ILE A 33 0.80 1.32 5.51
CA ILE A 33 -0.65 1.34 5.32
C ILE A 33 -1.28 0.39 6.32
N SER A 34 -1.99 0.95 7.29
CA SER A 34 -2.73 0.21 8.32
C SER A 34 -4.16 -0.13 7.91
N ARG A 35 -4.76 -1.13 8.56
CA ARG A 35 -6.16 -1.58 8.37
C ARG A 35 -6.50 -2.06 6.95
N ILE A 36 -5.60 -2.84 6.35
CA ILE A 36 -5.72 -3.33 4.96
C ILE A 36 -6.84 -4.38 4.71
N TYR A 37 -7.70 -4.69 5.69
CA TYR A 37 -8.78 -5.69 5.51
C TYR A 37 -9.73 -5.34 4.35
N HIS A 38 -9.96 -4.05 4.09
CA HIS A 38 -10.74 -3.61 2.94
C HIS A 38 -10.06 -3.94 1.61
N LEU A 39 -8.73 -3.79 1.55
CA LEU A 39 -7.90 -4.11 0.39
C LEU A 39 -7.96 -5.62 0.10
N GLU A 40 -7.74 -6.45 1.11
CA GLU A 40 -7.70 -7.91 0.97
C GLU A 40 -9.05 -8.51 0.54
N ARG A 41 -10.17 -7.86 0.89
CA ARG A 41 -11.51 -8.30 0.48
C ARG A 41 -11.82 -8.06 -1.00
N GLY A 42 -11.14 -7.13 -1.68
CA GLY A 42 -11.44 -6.81 -3.08
C GLY A 42 -10.26 -6.90 -4.04
N TYR A 43 -9.06 -7.15 -3.54
CA TYR A 43 -7.88 -7.45 -4.34
C TYR A 43 -7.24 -8.75 -3.88
N GLU A 44 -7.35 -9.77 -4.73
CA GLU A 44 -6.69 -11.05 -4.52
C GLU A 44 -5.19 -10.92 -4.76
N ASN A 45 -4.38 -11.31 -3.76
CA ASN A 45 -2.93 -11.41 -3.83
C ASN A 45 -2.25 -10.15 -4.41
N LEU A 46 -2.72 -8.97 -3.98
CA LEU A 46 -2.25 -7.69 -4.54
C LEU A 46 -0.75 -7.52 -4.34
N VAL A 47 -0.26 -7.85 -3.14
CA VAL A 47 1.14 -7.68 -2.77
C VAL A 47 2.02 -8.59 -3.64
N GLU A 48 1.63 -9.85 -3.82
CA GLU A 48 2.34 -10.81 -4.66
C GLU A 48 2.35 -10.36 -6.12
N LYS A 49 1.21 -9.90 -6.65
CA LYS A 49 1.10 -9.39 -8.04
C LYS A 49 1.97 -8.16 -8.26
N LEU A 50 1.96 -7.20 -7.34
CA LEU A 50 2.78 -5.99 -7.43
C LEU A 50 4.27 -6.30 -7.29
N SER A 51 4.66 -7.15 -6.34
CA SER A 51 6.04 -7.60 -6.18
C SER A 51 6.54 -8.38 -7.41
N GLY A 52 5.67 -9.17 -8.05
CA GLY A 52 5.97 -9.83 -9.33
C GLY A 52 6.20 -8.87 -10.49
N LEU A 53 5.72 -7.62 -10.39
CA LEU A 53 5.99 -6.53 -11.33
C LEU A 53 7.21 -5.68 -10.93
N GLY A 54 7.92 -6.05 -9.86
CA GLY A 54 9.11 -5.34 -9.37
C GLY A 54 8.83 -4.27 -8.31
N ALA A 55 7.60 -4.16 -7.80
CA ALA A 55 7.29 -3.23 -6.71
C ALA A 55 7.96 -3.68 -5.40
N LYS A 56 8.51 -2.74 -4.63
CA LYS A 56 9.05 -3.00 -3.29
C LYS A 56 7.94 -2.87 -2.24
N VAL A 57 7.14 -3.93 -2.08
CA VAL A 57 6.00 -3.98 -1.16
C VAL A 57 5.95 -5.33 -0.44
N TRP A 58 5.58 -5.33 0.84
CA TRP A 58 5.38 -6.53 1.65
C TRP A 58 4.26 -6.31 2.67
N LYS A 59 3.69 -7.40 3.17
CA LYS A 59 2.81 -7.36 4.35
C LYS A 59 3.67 -7.56 5.60
N GLU A 60 3.47 -6.70 6.58
CA GLU A 60 4.07 -6.83 7.93
C GLU A 60 2.96 -7.32 8.86
N GLN A 61 3.21 -8.39 9.61
CA GLN A 61 2.31 -8.83 10.67
C GLN A 61 2.62 -7.99 11.91
N GLU A 62 1.62 -7.28 12.43
CA GLU A 62 1.69 -6.73 13.79
C GLU A 62 1.52 -7.88 14.78
N GLU A 63 2.45 -8.02 15.73
CA GLU A 63 2.33 -8.91 16.90
C GLU A 63 1.28 -8.39 17.90
#